data_AF-A0A7W1A0X0-F1
#
_entry.id   AF-A0A7W1A0X0-F1
#
_cell.length_a   1.000
_cell.length_b   1.000
_cell.length_c   1.000
_cell.angle_alpha   90.00
_cell.angle_beta   90.00
_cell.angle_gamma   90.00
#
_symmetry.space_group_name_H-M   'P 1'
#
loop_
_entity.id
_entity.type
_entity.pdbx_description
1 polymer ?
#
loop_
_entity_poly.entity_id
_entity_poly.type
_entity_poly.pdbx_seq_one_letter_code
_entity_poly.pdbx_strand_id
1 'polypeptide(L)'
;MARGRFVLALAALLLATASPRLARAEEGPAATQRASIFAKGSVVRVLGFWEVTFTVGDEKIKEFVGGMGSGFFASADGFVVTNAHVVEDIKGGEERAKMQAFSSLAAKIQKQYAKELAQMTDEQKVQLVRTLQESAVAVPNSDIVLPDGTKLPYKIVAYGKPGEGSDVAVIKVDIKDAPNLPMADSDKVMIQDRVLAIGYPGAADMQGLLDDKSQLEATINEGAVSAVKRTGAGEPIIQISASITHGNSGGPTINDKGEVIGLSTFGSKGAIQGFNFIVASVTVKKFLAEAKVNLDPSQTTKLWRKGLDDLWSGYLEDALVNFEEVLTLFPVHSEAPRMVKQARALKKEGKGKVRPPPAGSGSSDAAGSAGSADASASGGTGGGGGGGSGAGIAVAVILVLVGVIGAIVVGMKRKTALGGPRPGMHPQHGPPGMHPQQHGMHPPQHGHHPPQHGHHPPHMAPPGAPMMVPGRGPNIPNAPVAKTVAIQSTPSASQPIAATAFGSMTVGVLTCTRGRLMGQRFSLTTQGLLIGRQPGVAQIVLDDPRSSGKHVWIGYEQGQLVAVDQGTTNGTFVNDVRFGRISKAVLKDGDTVIVSEPDCLSLTLKLG
;
A
#
# COMPACT_ATOMS: atom_id res chain seq x y z
N MET A 1 14.12 -73.47 29.20
CA MET A 1 14.90 -72.25 29.58
C MET A 1 14.87 -71.10 28.56
N ALA A 2 14.61 -71.32 27.25
CA ALA A 2 14.74 -70.26 26.24
C ALA A 2 13.74 -69.07 26.35
N ARG A 3 12.48 -69.29 26.73
CA ARG A 3 11.46 -68.22 26.76
C ARG A 3 11.68 -67.14 27.82
N GLY A 4 12.26 -67.47 28.98
CA GLY A 4 12.50 -66.50 30.05
C GLY A 4 13.57 -65.46 29.73
N ARG A 5 14.61 -65.85 28.96
CA ARG A 5 15.71 -64.95 28.57
C ARG A 5 15.28 -63.91 27.53
N PHE A 6 14.32 -64.23 26.67
CA PHE A 6 13.85 -63.31 25.63
C PHE A 6 13.03 -62.15 26.21
N VAL A 7 12.21 -62.40 27.24
CA VAL A 7 11.42 -61.35 27.93
C VAL A 7 12.33 -60.38 28.71
N LEU A 8 13.36 -60.90 29.39
CA LEU A 8 14.36 -60.08 30.08
C LEU A 8 15.20 -59.21 29.14
N ALA A 9 15.58 -59.74 27.96
CA ALA A 9 16.29 -58.97 26.95
C ALA A 9 15.43 -57.83 26.38
N LEU A 10 14.12 -58.08 26.16
CA LEU A 10 13.20 -57.05 25.65
C LEU A 10 12.94 -55.94 26.69
N ALA A 11 12.82 -56.31 27.98
CA ALA A 11 12.67 -55.34 29.07
C ALA A 11 13.92 -54.46 29.24
N ALA A 12 15.12 -55.03 29.12
CA ALA A 12 16.37 -54.26 29.17
C ALA A 12 16.52 -53.31 27.98
N LEU A 13 16.07 -53.71 26.78
CA LEU A 13 16.12 -52.86 25.59
C LEU A 13 15.09 -51.70 25.63
N LEU A 14 13.93 -51.92 26.25
CA LEU A 14 12.92 -50.87 26.51
C LEU A 14 13.38 -49.88 27.60
N LEU A 15 14.20 -50.32 28.56
CA LEU A 15 14.82 -49.43 29.55
C LEU A 15 16.03 -48.65 28.98
N ALA A 16 16.64 -49.10 27.89
CA ALA A 16 17.77 -48.44 27.25
C ALA A 16 17.38 -47.36 26.21
N THR A 17 16.14 -47.35 25.71
CA THR A 17 15.61 -46.28 24.84
C THR A 17 14.88 -45.18 25.60
N ALA A 18 14.55 -45.43 26.86
CA ALA A 18 14.27 -44.39 27.84
C ALA A 18 15.57 -43.67 28.23
N SER A 19 16.14 -42.90 27.28
CA SER A 19 16.96 -41.76 27.67
C SER A 19 16.21 -41.03 28.78
N PRO A 20 16.82 -40.66 29.91
CA PRO A 20 16.21 -39.67 30.75
C PRO A 20 15.97 -38.48 29.83
N ARG A 21 14.69 -38.15 29.60
CA ARG A 21 14.33 -36.76 29.43
C ARG A 21 14.81 -36.13 30.72
N LEU A 22 16.05 -35.64 30.70
CA LEU A 22 16.50 -34.57 31.57
C LEU A 22 15.31 -33.64 31.61
N ALA A 23 14.64 -33.61 32.76
CA ALA A 23 13.52 -32.73 32.96
C ALA A 23 14.13 -31.35 32.80
N ARG A 24 14.02 -30.81 31.58
CA ARG A 24 14.32 -29.42 31.33
C ARG A 24 13.48 -28.72 32.36
N ALA A 25 14.13 -28.08 33.33
CA ALA A 25 13.45 -27.27 34.32
C ALA A 25 12.41 -26.44 33.57
N GLU A 26 11.21 -26.26 34.13
CA GLU A 26 10.12 -25.54 33.46
C GLU A 26 10.49 -24.06 33.26
N GLU A 27 11.38 -23.83 32.30
CA GLU A 27 11.67 -22.56 31.70
C GLU A 27 10.38 -22.14 31.03
N GLY A 28 9.83 -21.02 31.49
CA GLY A 28 8.68 -20.40 30.85
C GLY A 28 8.97 -20.05 29.39
N PRO A 29 7.97 -19.49 28.68
CA PRO A 29 8.08 -19.20 27.25
C PRO A 29 9.39 -18.51 26.85
N ALA A 30 9.92 -18.85 25.67
CA ALA A 30 11.12 -18.22 25.13
C ALA A 30 10.95 -16.69 25.08
N ALA A 31 12.05 -15.92 25.17
CA ALA A 31 11.97 -14.45 25.24
C ALA A 31 11.15 -13.84 24.08
N THR A 32 11.32 -14.36 22.86
CA THR A 32 10.50 -14.01 21.69
C THR A 32 9.01 -14.28 21.89
N GLN A 33 8.64 -15.44 22.43
CA GLN A 33 7.24 -15.79 22.75
C GLN A 33 6.66 -14.92 23.86
N ARG A 34 7.47 -14.49 24.82
CA ARG A 34 7.05 -13.54 25.88
C ARG A 34 6.79 -12.15 25.30
N ALA A 35 7.73 -11.66 24.48
CA ALA A 35 7.63 -10.37 23.81
C ALA A 35 6.41 -10.31 22.85
N SER A 36 6.13 -11.38 22.11
CA SER A 36 4.99 -11.43 21.20
C SER A 36 3.64 -11.40 21.91
N ILE A 37 3.47 -12.18 22.99
CA ILE A 37 2.24 -12.17 23.80
C ILE A 37 2.05 -10.81 24.48
N PHE A 38 3.14 -10.23 25.02
CA PHE A 38 3.09 -8.88 25.60
C PHE A 38 2.60 -7.85 24.58
N ALA A 39 3.21 -7.81 23.39
CA ALA A 39 2.95 -6.73 22.43
C ALA A 39 1.65 -6.87 21.63
N LYS A 40 1.17 -8.09 21.37
CA LYS A 40 -0.05 -8.34 20.56
C LYS A 40 -1.34 -7.75 21.17
N GLY A 41 -1.33 -7.42 22.47
CA GLY A 41 -2.41 -6.65 23.11
C GLY A 41 -2.56 -5.21 22.59
N SER A 42 -1.47 -4.62 22.07
CA SER A 42 -1.39 -3.22 21.65
C SER A 42 -1.65 -2.99 20.15
N VAL A 43 -1.52 -4.03 19.34
CA VAL A 43 -1.57 -3.92 17.88
C VAL A 43 -3.02 -3.85 17.43
N VAL A 44 -3.31 -2.91 16.52
CA VAL A 44 -4.63 -2.66 15.94
C VAL A 44 -4.54 -2.68 14.42
N ARG A 45 -5.67 -2.93 13.76
CA ARG A 45 -5.78 -2.73 12.31
C ARG A 45 -6.14 -1.27 12.04
N VAL A 46 -5.61 -0.70 10.95
CA VAL A 46 -5.90 0.69 10.55
C VAL A 46 -6.56 0.69 9.19
N LEU A 47 -7.73 1.33 9.08
CA LEU A 47 -8.44 1.56 7.83
C LEU A 47 -8.12 2.98 7.33
N GLY A 48 -7.70 3.10 6.07
CA GLY A 48 -7.33 4.39 5.48
C GLY A 48 -7.78 4.47 4.03
N PHE A 49 -9.09 4.31 3.81
CA PHE A 49 -9.67 4.29 2.47
C PHE A 49 -10.99 5.04 2.38
N TRP A 50 -11.35 5.47 1.18
CA TRP A 50 -12.66 6.01 0.82
C TRP A 50 -13.46 4.95 0.09
N GLU A 51 -14.73 4.80 0.43
CA GLU A 51 -15.73 4.17 -0.44
C GLU A 51 -16.35 5.27 -1.31
N VAL A 52 -16.17 5.20 -2.62
CA VAL A 52 -16.77 6.14 -3.57
C VAL A 52 -17.86 5.40 -4.35
N THR A 53 -19.11 5.82 -4.15
CA THR A 53 -20.28 5.29 -4.86
C THR A 53 -20.64 6.21 -6.01
N PHE A 54 -20.59 5.69 -7.24
CA PHE A 54 -21.12 6.32 -8.44
C PHE A 54 -22.54 5.81 -8.69
N THR A 55 -23.47 6.72 -9.01
CA THR A 55 -24.86 6.35 -9.34
C THR A 55 -25.13 6.56 -10.82
N VAL A 56 -25.70 5.56 -11.50
CA VAL A 56 -26.03 5.64 -12.94
C VAL A 56 -27.40 5.01 -13.18
N GLY A 57 -28.42 5.84 -13.40
CA GLY A 57 -29.81 5.38 -13.31
C GLY A 57 -30.10 4.95 -11.87
N ASP A 58 -30.64 3.74 -11.69
CA ASP A 58 -30.89 3.15 -10.37
C ASP A 58 -29.70 2.36 -9.81
N GLU A 59 -28.65 2.14 -10.60
CA GLU A 59 -27.47 1.34 -10.21
C GLU A 59 -26.45 2.12 -9.40
N LYS A 60 -25.77 1.42 -8.48
CA LYS A 60 -24.70 1.95 -7.62
C LYS A 60 -23.42 1.16 -7.78
N ILE A 61 -22.37 1.81 -8.28
CA ILE A 61 -21.05 1.21 -8.50
C ILE A 61 -20.11 1.73 -7.41
N LYS A 62 -19.52 0.81 -6.64
CA LYS A 62 -18.55 1.14 -5.58
C LYS A 62 -17.11 0.97 -6.06
N GLU A 63 -16.32 2.01 -5.85
CA GLU A 63 -14.85 1.98 -5.93
C GLU A 63 -14.27 2.23 -4.54
N PHE A 64 -13.11 1.64 -4.27
CA PHE A 64 -12.37 1.85 -3.03
C PHE A 64 -11.02 2.49 -3.35
N VAL A 65 -10.68 3.59 -2.67
CA VAL A 65 -9.43 4.33 -2.87
C VAL A 65 -8.68 4.44 -1.55
N GLY A 66 -7.42 4.01 -1.54
CA GLY A 66 -6.62 3.85 -0.33
C GLY A 66 -6.51 2.38 0.08
N GLY A 67 -6.23 2.15 1.35
CA GLY A 67 -5.87 0.82 1.81
C GLY A 67 -6.16 0.55 3.29
N MET A 68 -5.56 -0.53 3.75
CA MET A 68 -5.63 -0.97 5.13
C MET A 68 -4.23 -1.42 5.55
N GLY A 69 -3.88 -1.14 6.80
CA GLY A 69 -2.62 -1.52 7.39
C GLY A 69 -2.80 -1.91 8.85
N SER A 70 -1.71 -1.79 9.59
CA SER A 70 -1.61 -2.05 11.01
C SER A 70 -1.18 -0.78 11.74
N GLY A 71 -1.35 -0.78 13.06
CA GLY A 71 -0.87 0.25 13.96
C GLY A 71 -0.68 -0.33 15.35
N PHE A 72 -0.20 0.48 16.29
CA PHE A 72 -0.15 0.11 17.70
C PHE A 72 -0.28 1.33 18.60
N PHE A 73 -0.81 1.15 19.81
CA PHE A 73 -0.89 2.24 20.78
C PHE A 73 0.50 2.62 21.29
N ALA A 74 0.86 3.89 21.12
CA ALA A 74 2.05 4.49 21.72
C ALA A 74 1.76 5.10 23.10
N SER A 75 0.50 5.42 23.41
CA SER A 75 0.09 6.02 24.68
C SER A 75 -1.18 5.40 25.27
N ALA A 76 -1.33 5.57 26.59
CA ALA A 76 -2.53 5.20 27.33
C ALA A 76 -3.79 5.95 26.87
N ASP A 77 -3.65 7.19 26.40
CA ASP A 77 -4.75 8.05 25.97
C ASP A 77 -5.08 7.93 24.47
N GLY A 78 -4.59 6.89 23.78
CA GLY A 78 -5.09 6.54 22.44
C GLY A 78 -4.38 7.19 21.26
N PHE A 79 -3.13 7.62 21.41
CA PHE A 79 -2.27 7.87 20.24
C PHE A 79 -1.78 6.54 19.68
N VAL A 80 -2.01 6.33 18.38
CA VAL A 80 -1.61 5.16 17.61
C VAL A 80 -0.57 5.57 16.57
N VAL A 81 0.47 4.77 16.41
CA VAL A 81 1.46 4.92 15.32
C VAL A 81 1.11 3.96 14.20
N THR A 82 1.22 4.43 12.95
CA THR A 82 1.11 3.64 11.71
C THR A 82 2.00 4.27 10.62
N ASN A 83 2.08 3.70 9.42
CA ASN A 83 2.80 4.33 8.32
C ASN A 83 2.02 5.52 7.74
N ALA A 84 2.73 6.49 7.16
CA ALA A 84 2.09 7.60 6.46
C ALA A 84 1.32 7.11 5.22
N HIS A 85 1.86 6.14 4.47
CA HIS A 85 1.17 5.57 3.31
C HIS A 85 -0.15 4.85 3.65
N VAL A 86 -0.33 4.35 4.87
CA VAL A 86 -1.57 3.66 5.30
C VAL A 86 -2.74 4.64 5.42
N VAL A 87 -2.46 5.92 5.66
CA VAL A 87 -3.47 6.98 5.84
C VAL A 87 -3.38 8.09 4.78
N GLU A 88 -2.61 7.88 3.71
CA GLU A 88 -2.34 8.87 2.66
C GLU A 88 -3.62 9.35 1.96
N ASP A 89 -4.51 8.44 1.56
CA ASP A 89 -5.73 8.81 0.83
C ASP A 89 -6.78 9.48 1.74
N ILE A 90 -6.82 9.15 3.04
CA ILE A 90 -7.58 9.93 4.02
C ILE A 90 -7.00 11.35 4.15
N LYS A 91 -5.67 11.47 4.23
CA LYS A 91 -4.96 12.76 4.28
C LYS A 91 -5.13 13.58 3.00
N GLY A 92 -5.24 12.93 1.85
CA GLY A 92 -5.43 13.53 0.53
C GLY A 92 -6.83 14.09 0.27
N GLY A 93 -7.83 13.69 1.06
CA GLY A 93 -9.17 14.27 1.04
C GLY A 93 -10.11 13.76 -0.06
N GLU A 94 -11.37 14.15 0.07
CA GLU A 94 -12.50 13.62 -0.70
C GLU A 94 -12.35 13.77 -2.22
N GLU A 95 -11.94 14.95 -2.69
CA GLU A 95 -11.84 15.25 -4.13
C GLU A 95 -10.74 14.43 -4.82
N ARG A 96 -9.60 14.22 -4.14
CA ARG A 96 -8.55 13.32 -4.62
C ARG A 96 -9.05 11.87 -4.67
N ALA A 97 -9.84 11.46 -3.68
CA ALA A 97 -10.43 10.13 -3.66
C ALA A 97 -11.44 9.91 -4.79
N LYS A 98 -12.38 10.85 -5.01
CA LYS A 98 -13.33 10.82 -6.13
C LYS A 98 -12.61 10.75 -7.48
N MET A 99 -11.55 11.55 -7.67
CA MET A 99 -10.76 11.55 -8.90
C MET A 99 -10.09 10.18 -9.15
N GLN A 100 -9.41 9.62 -8.16
CA GLN A 100 -8.79 8.29 -8.27
C GLN A 100 -9.81 7.18 -8.53
N ALA A 101 -10.95 7.22 -7.82
CA ALA A 101 -12.05 6.29 -8.00
C ALA A 101 -12.62 6.37 -9.41
N PHE A 102 -12.82 7.59 -9.92
CA PHE A 102 -13.30 7.81 -11.28
C PHE A 102 -12.31 7.30 -12.33
N SER A 103 -11.00 7.49 -12.15
CA SER A 103 -9.98 6.91 -13.03
C SER A 103 -9.99 5.38 -13.02
N SER A 104 -10.14 4.75 -11.84
CA SER A 104 -10.30 3.29 -11.70
C SER A 104 -11.55 2.79 -12.45
N LEU A 105 -12.70 3.42 -12.20
CA LEU A 105 -13.97 3.07 -12.84
C LEU A 105 -13.91 3.26 -14.36
N ALA A 106 -13.38 4.39 -14.84
CA ALA A 106 -13.23 4.66 -16.27
C ALA A 106 -12.36 3.60 -16.96
N ALA A 107 -11.27 3.15 -16.33
CA ALA A 107 -10.43 2.07 -16.86
C ALA A 107 -11.16 0.72 -16.91
N LYS A 108 -12.00 0.41 -15.90
CA LYS A 108 -12.85 -0.81 -15.89
C LYS A 108 -13.92 -0.74 -16.98
N ILE A 109 -14.66 0.36 -17.08
CA ILE A 109 -15.68 0.56 -18.11
C ILE A 109 -15.05 0.47 -19.49
N GLN A 110 -13.89 1.12 -19.72
CA GLN A 110 -13.19 1.04 -20.99
C GLN A 110 -12.75 -0.40 -21.34
N LYS A 111 -12.20 -1.14 -20.38
CA LYS A 111 -11.77 -2.53 -20.60
C LYS A 111 -12.95 -3.46 -20.91
N GLN A 112 -14.12 -3.22 -20.32
CA GLN A 112 -15.27 -4.13 -20.37
C GLN A 112 -16.30 -3.77 -21.46
N TYR A 113 -16.45 -2.49 -21.81
CA TYR A 113 -17.49 -1.96 -22.71
C TYR A 113 -16.93 -1.20 -23.91
N ALA A 114 -15.69 -1.48 -24.33
CA ALA A 114 -15.03 -0.81 -25.45
C ALA A 114 -15.86 -0.76 -26.75
N LYS A 115 -16.71 -1.78 -27.00
CA LYS A 115 -17.54 -1.88 -28.22
C LYS A 115 -18.77 -0.99 -28.17
N GLU A 116 -19.45 -0.96 -27.02
CA GLU A 116 -20.63 -0.16 -26.73
C GLU A 116 -20.24 1.31 -26.68
N LEU A 117 -19.13 1.61 -25.99
CA LEU A 117 -18.49 2.91 -26.00
C LEU A 117 -18.17 3.38 -27.43
N ALA A 118 -17.57 2.52 -28.27
CA ALA A 118 -17.24 2.83 -29.67
C ALA A 118 -18.44 3.23 -30.54
N GLN A 119 -19.67 2.89 -30.13
CA GLN A 119 -20.91 3.25 -30.82
C GLN A 119 -21.53 4.57 -30.33
N MET A 120 -21.00 5.17 -29.26
CA MET A 120 -21.46 6.46 -28.74
C MET A 120 -20.95 7.65 -29.55
N THR A 121 -21.75 8.71 -29.61
CA THR A 121 -21.27 10.04 -30.03
C THR A 121 -20.40 10.69 -28.94
N ASP A 122 -19.65 11.72 -29.28
CA ASP A 122 -18.77 12.38 -28.29
C ASP A 122 -19.57 13.15 -27.22
N GLU A 123 -20.75 13.67 -27.56
CA GLU A 123 -21.68 14.28 -26.60
C GLU A 123 -22.21 13.25 -25.59
N GLN A 124 -22.51 12.03 -26.05
CA GLN A 124 -22.95 10.94 -25.18
C GLN A 124 -21.84 10.51 -24.20
N LYS A 125 -20.58 10.47 -24.66
CA LYS A 125 -19.40 10.20 -23.81
C LYS A 125 -19.21 11.30 -22.77
N VAL A 126 -19.33 12.57 -23.16
CA VAL A 126 -19.27 13.72 -22.23
C VAL A 126 -20.39 13.65 -21.20
N GLN A 127 -21.63 13.38 -21.62
CA GLN A 127 -22.75 13.26 -20.68
C GLN A 127 -22.57 12.09 -19.72
N LEU A 128 -22.03 10.95 -20.15
CA LEU A 128 -21.72 9.81 -19.28
C LEU A 128 -20.65 10.17 -18.24
N VAL A 129 -19.55 10.80 -18.67
CA VAL A 129 -18.48 11.28 -17.77
C VAL A 129 -19.03 12.26 -16.75
N ARG A 130 -19.80 13.25 -17.21
CA ARG A 130 -20.44 14.26 -16.36
C ARG A 130 -21.37 13.63 -15.34
N THR A 131 -22.29 12.76 -15.76
CA THR A 131 -23.23 12.07 -14.87
C THR A 131 -22.51 11.26 -13.79
N LEU A 132 -21.42 10.56 -14.16
CA LEU A 132 -20.59 9.82 -13.20
C LEU A 132 -19.89 10.75 -12.19
N GLN A 133 -19.32 11.86 -12.65
CA GLN A 133 -18.64 12.82 -11.77
C GLN A 133 -19.62 13.53 -10.83
N GLU A 134 -20.78 13.96 -11.34
CA GLU A 134 -21.83 14.62 -10.54
C GLU A 134 -22.53 13.67 -9.56
N SER A 135 -22.53 12.35 -9.81
CA SER A 135 -23.17 11.35 -8.92
C SER A 135 -22.23 10.70 -7.91
N ALA A 136 -20.94 11.07 -7.90
CA ALA A 136 -19.93 10.48 -7.04
C ALA A 136 -20.08 10.93 -5.57
N VAL A 137 -20.57 10.03 -4.71
CA VAL A 137 -20.63 10.23 -3.25
C VAL A 137 -19.49 9.46 -2.60
N ALA A 138 -18.63 10.15 -1.85
CA ALA A 138 -17.46 9.56 -1.21
C ALA A 138 -17.63 9.54 0.32
N VAL A 139 -17.37 8.40 0.95
CA VAL A 139 -17.47 8.19 2.40
C VAL A 139 -16.12 7.68 2.93
N PRO A 140 -15.49 8.37 3.90
CA PRO A 140 -14.21 7.94 4.46
C PRO A 140 -14.42 6.77 5.43
N ASN A 141 -13.52 5.78 5.36
CA ASN A 141 -13.33 4.75 6.38
C ASN A 141 -11.97 5.01 7.03
N SER A 142 -11.97 5.88 8.04
CA SER A 142 -10.80 6.32 8.80
C SER A 142 -10.90 5.86 10.25
N ASP A 143 -10.95 4.54 10.44
CA ASP A 143 -11.08 3.89 11.73
C ASP A 143 -9.83 3.05 12.06
N ILE A 144 -9.54 2.87 13.34
CA ILE A 144 -8.84 1.66 13.79
C ILE A 144 -9.88 0.56 14.05
N VAL A 145 -9.49 -0.70 13.86
CA VAL A 145 -10.29 -1.86 14.27
C VAL A 145 -9.58 -2.57 15.41
N LEU A 146 -10.28 -2.73 16.52
CA LEU A 146 -9.85 -3.43 17.72
C LEU A 146 -10.02 -4.96 17.54
N PRO A 147 -9.41 -5.79 18.40
CA PRO A 147 -9.42 -7.26 18.25
C PRO A 147 -10.80 -7.92 18.29
N ASP A 148 -11.81 -7.26 18.86
CA ASP A 148 -13.21 -7.69 18.90
C ASP A 148 -14.01 -7.28 17.65
N GLY A 149 -13.41 -6.49 16.75
CA GLY A 149 -14.07 -5.90 15.58
C GLY A 149 -14.62 -4.49 15.81
N THR A 150 -14.53 -3.94 17.03
CA THR A 150 -14.97 -2.56 17.33
C THR A 150 -14.15 -1.56 16.52
N LYS A 151 -14.86 -0.66 15.82
CA LYS A 151 -14.25 0.43 15.04
C LYS A 151 -14.23 1.71 15.85
N LEU A 152 -13.09 2.40 15.88
CA LEU A 152 -12.96 3.73 16.47
C LEU A 152 -12.41 4.72 15.43
N PRO A 153 -13.12 5.82 15.12
CA PRO A 153 -12.66 6.80 14.16
C PRO A 153 -11.44 7.56 14.69
N TYR A 154 -10.47 7.84 13.82
CA TYR A 154 -9.25 8.57 14.17
C TYR A 154 -9.13 9.94 13.50
N LYS A 155 -8.27 10.78 14.08
CA LYS A 155 -7.73 12.00 13.44
C LYS A 155 -6.24 11.85 13.23
N ILE A 156 -5.73 12.28 12.09
CA ILE A 156 -4.28 12.35 11.82
C ILE A 156 -3.72 13.57 12.56
N VAL A 157 -2.79 13.35 13.48
CA VAL A 157 -2.16 14.40 14.31
C VAL A 157 -0.79 14.79 13.75
N ALA A 158 0.01 13.81 13.35
CA ALA A 158 1.28 14.03 12.67
C ALA A 158 1.36 13.13 11.43
N TYR A 159 2.00 13.63 10.37
CA TYR A 159 2.08 12.96 9.08
C TYR A 159 3.44 13.23 8.44
N GLY A 160 4.25 12.19 8.30
CA GLY A 160 5.53 12.24 7.63
C GLY A 160 5.43 12.11 6.11
N LYS A 161 6.55 11.83 5.45
CA LYS A 161 6.62 11.68 4.00
C LYS A 161 6.96 10.24 3.63
N PRO A 162 6.01 9.48 3.04
CA PRO A 162 6.31 8.19 2.43
C PRO A 162 7.46 8.28 1.43
N GLY A 163 8.30 7.25 1.36
CA GLY A 163 9.42 7.15 0.40
C GLY A 163 10.69 7.93 0.75
N GLU A 164 10.63 9.02 1.54
CA GLU A 164 11.84 9.73 2.01
C GLU A 164 12.51 9.06 3.23
N GLY A 165 11.84 8.10 3.87
CA GLY A 165 12.27 7.42 5.11
C GLY A 165 11.46 7.82 6.34
N SER A 166 10.73 8.92 6.26
CA SER A 166 9.78 9.39 7.28
C SER A 166 8.37 8.86 7.03
N ASP A 167 8.24 7.56 6.71
CA ASP A 167 6.93 6.92 6.46
C ASP A 167 6.20 6.60 7.79
N VAL A 168 5.86 7.65 8.55
CA VAL A 168 5.25 7.58 9.87
C VAL A 168 4.05 8.52 9.92
N ALA A 169 2.92 8.04 10.45
CA ALA A 169 1.81 8.85 10.88
C ALA A 169 1.49 8.57 12.35
N VAL A 170 1.08 9.61 13.06
CA VAL A 170 0.53 9.52 14.41
C VAL A 170 -0.94 9.89 14.29
N ILE A 171 -1.82 8.97 14.67
CA ILE A 171 -3.27 9.13 14.66
C ILE A 171 -3.81 9.08 16.10
N LYS A 172 -4.91 9.77 16.36
CA LYS A 172 -5.56 9.84 17.69
C LYS A 172 -6.98 9.31 17.59
N VAL A 173 -7.32 8.36 18.46
CA VAL A 173 -8.68 7.85 18.68
C VAL A 173 -9.19 8.28 20.06
N ASP A 174 -10.49 8.14 20.31
CA ASP A 174 -11.05 8.30 21.67
C ASP A 174 -11.10 6.94 22.37
N ILE A 175 -10.12 6.71 23.24
CA ILE A 175 -10.00 5.50 24.08
C ILE A 175 -9.17 5.88 25.32
N LYS A 176 -9.34 5.13 26.40
CA LYS A 176 -8.64 5.34 27.68
C LYS A 176 -7.89 4.09 28.10
N ASP A 177 -6.79 4.31 28.80
CA ASP A 177 -5.89 3.30 29.36
C ASP A 177 -5.48 2.18 28.37
N ALA A 178 -5.32 2.53 27.09
CA ALA A 178 -4.98 1.57 26.05
C ALA A 178 -3.64 0.86 26.36
N PRO A 179 -3.49 -0.44 26.06
CA PRO A 179 -2.23 -1.16 26.24
C PRO A 179 -1.19 -0.60 25.25
N ASN A 180 -0.24 0.21 25.72
CA ASN A 180 0.78 0.85 24.89
C ASN A 180 2.16 0.17 24.97
N LEU A 181 2.93 0.26 23.88
CA LEU A 181 4.26 -0.35 23.77
C LEU A 181 5.39 0.64 24.12
N PRO A 182 6.44 0.20 24.84
CA PRO A 182 7.64 0.99 25.05
C PRO A 182 8.46 1.10 23.75
N MET A 183 9.10 2.25 23.53
CA MET A 183 9.98 2.48 22.38
C MET A 183 11.42 2.12 22.73
N ALA A 184 12.06 1.31 21.88
CA ALA A 184 13.48 1.00 22.00
C ALA A 184 14.35 2.20 21.60
N ASP A 185 15.64 2.09 21.87
CA ASP A 185 16.66 2.97 21.30
C ASP A 185 17.26 2.38 20.03
N SER A 186 16.73 2.73 18.86
CA SER A 186 17.14 2.15 17.58
C SER A 186 18.60 2.42 17.20
N ASP A 187 19.24 3.42 17.79
CA ASP A 187 20.66 3.71 17.56
C ASP A 187 21.60 2.69 18.25
N LYS A 188 21.04 1.83 19.12
CA LYS A 188 21.74 0.72 19.80
C LYS A 188 21.43 -0.66 19.18
N VAL A 189 20.66 -0.71 18.10
CA VAL A 189 20.27 -1.96 17.43
C VAL A 189 21.44 -2.50 16.60
N MET A 190 21.75 -3.78 16.79
CA MET A 190 22.87 -4.49 16.18
C MET A 190 22.40 -5.46 15.10
N ILE A 191 23.29 -5.79 14.15
CA ILE A 191 23.04 -6.85 13.16
C ILE A 191 22.96 -8.19 13.90
N GLN A 192 22.03 -9.06 13.47
CA GLN A 192 21.58 -10.29 14.15
C GLN A 192 20.76 -10.10 15.43
N ASP A 193 20.43 -8.88 15.86
CA ASP A 193 19.38 -8.70 16.88
C ASP A 193 18.08 -9.34 16.40
N ARG A 194 17.43 -10.13 17.26
CA ARG A 194 16.16 -10.77 16.93
C ARG A 194 15.01 -9.78 16.97
N VAL A 195 14.09 -9.96 16.02
CA VAL A 195 12.97 -9.06 15.80
C VAL A 195 11.69 -9.82 15.52
N LEU A 196 10.57 -9.26 15.96
CA LEU A 196 9.23 -9.75 15.68
C LEU A 196 8.45 -8.61 15.02
N ALA A 197 8.04 -8.78 13.77
CA ALA A 197 7.11 -7.88 13.09
C ALA A 197 5.67 -8.36 13.36
N ILE A 198 4.82 -7.49 13.92
CA ILE A 198 3.45 -7.84 14.30
C ILE A 198 2.46 -6.97 13.51
N GLY A 199 1.44 -7.58 12.92
CA GLY A 199 0.45 -6.85 12.13
C GLY A 199 -0.73 -7.70 11.65
N TYR A 200 -1.74 -7.03 11.11
CA TYR A 200 -2.93 -7.64 10.52
C TYR A 200 -2.73 -7.85 9.02
N PRO A 201 -2.88 -9.08 8.48
CA PRO A 201 -2.81 -9.30 7.04
C PRO A 201 -3.94 -8.56 6.31
N GLY A 202 -3.68 -8.15 5.07
CA GLY A 202 -4.68 -7.48 4.23
C GLY A 202 -5.85 -8.40 3.93
N ALA A 203 -7.08 -7.98 4.26
CA ALA A 203 -8.26 -8.83 3.99
C ALA A 203 -8.48 -9.14 2.50
N ALA A 204 -7.96 -8.32 1.59
CA ALA A 204 -7.96 -8.60 0.15
C ALA A 204 -7.05 -9.79 -0.22
N ASP A 205 -5.98 -10.04 0.55
CA ASP A 205 -5.06 -11.16 0.35
C ASP A 205 -5.59 -12.48 0.95
N MET A 206 -6.58 -12.39 1.84
CA MET A 206 -7.16 -13.52 2.60
C MET A 206 -8.65 -13.76 2.28
N GLN A 207 -9.19 -13.10 1.26
CA GLN A 207 -10.63 -13.03 1.02
C GLN A 207 -11.19 -14.40 0.61
N GLY A 208 -12.04 -14.98 1.46
CA GLY A 208 -12.60 -16.33 1.29
C GLY A 208 -11.74 -17.48 1.80
N LEU A 209 -10.56 -17.21 2.38
CA LEU A 209 -9.67 -18.22 2.98
C LEU A 209 -9.83 -18.33 4.51
N LEU A 210 -10.17 -17.22 5.18
CA LEU A 210 -10.25 -17.13 6.66
C LEU A 210 -11.62 -16.64 7.11
N ASP A 211 -12.11 -17.17 8.24
CA ASP A 211 -13.32 -16.68 8.90
C ASP A 211 -13.13 -15.27 9.50
N ASP A 212 -14.24 -14.60 9.79
CA ASP A 212 -14.26 -13.21 10.25
C ASP A 212 -13.46 -12.97 11.54
N LYS A 213 -13.34 -13.97 12.44
CA LYS A 213 -12.55 -13.83 13.67
C LYS A 213 -11.06 -13.99 13.39
N SER A 214 -10.70 -14.94 12.54
CA SER A 214 -9.30 -15.12 12.09
C SER A 214 -8.76 -13.88 11.36
N GLN A 215 -9.61 -13.09 10.69
CA GLN A 215 -9.22 -11.81 10.07
C GLN A 215 -9.00 -10.66 11.08
N LEU A 216 -9.36 -10.86 12.36
CA LEU A 216 -9.16 -9.92 13.46
C LEU A 216 -8.01 -10.37 14.41
N GLU A 217 -7.25 -11.40 14.03
CA GLU A 217 -6.05 -11.82 14.75
C GLU A 217 -4.77 -11.30 14.08
N ALA A 218 -3.94 -10.58 14.85
CA ALA A 218 -2.64 -10.12 14.36
C ALA A 218 -1.65 -11.29 14.21
N THR A 219 -1.01 -11.35 13.04
CA THR A 219 0.09 -12.27 12.70
C THR A 219 1.41 -11.76 13.30
N ILE A 220 2.30 -12.69 13.66
CA ILE A 220 3.65 -12.42 14.18
C ILE A 220 4.67 -13.11 13.26
N ASN A 221 5.61 -12.35 12.70
CA ASN A 221 6.68 -12.85 11.85
C ASN A 221 8.04 -12.63 12.54
N GLU A 222 8.75 -13.70 12.86
CA GLU A 222 10.11 -13.64 13.42
C GLU A 222 11.17 -13.44 12.34
N GLY A 223 12.26 -12.76 12.70
CA GLY A 223 13.47 -12.66 11.90
C GLY A 223 14.59 -11.99 12.70
N ALA A 224 15.54 -11.38 11.99
CA ALA A 224 16.64 -10.64 12.59
C ALA A 224 17.00 -9.39 11.79
N VAL A 225 17.69 -8.46 12.45
CA VAL A 225 18.29 -7.28 11.81
C VAL A 225 19.38 -7.73 10.85
N SER A 226 19.20 -7.39 9.58
CA SER A 226 20.12 -7.72 8.49
C SER A 226 21.12 -6.60 8.22
N ALA A 227 20.71 -5.34 8.37
CA ALA A 227 21.58 -4.16 8.25
C ALA A 227 20.92 -2.91 8.84
N VAL A 228 21.72 -1.96 9.34
CA VAL A 228 21.27 -0.59 9.63
C VAL A 228 21.74 0.32 8.49
N LYS A 229 20.84 1.14 7.95
CA LYS A 229 21.05 1.95 6.74
C LYS A 229 20.42 3.34 6.88
N ARG A 230 20.63 4.20 5.89
CA ARG A 230 19.94 5.49 5.75
C ARG A 230 19.32 5.61 4.37
N THR A 231 18.22 6.35 4.24
CA THR A 231 17.66 6.74 2.93
C THR A 231 18.54 7.78 2.24
N GLY A 232 18.24 8.12 0.98
CA GLY A 232 18.88 9.24 0.29
C GLY A 232 18.65 10.60 0.96
N ALA A 233 17.61 10.73 1.81
CA ALA A 233 17.35 11.91 2.64
C ALA A 233 18.06 11.84 4.01
N GLY A 234 18.83 10.79 4.29
CA GLY A 234 19.58 10.61 5.55
C GLY A 234 18.80 9.97 6.70
N GLU A 235 17.49 9.73 6.56
CA GLU A 235 16.66 9.13 7.61
C GLU A 235 17.05 7.66 7.87
N PRO A 236 17.15 7.24 9.16
CA PRO A 236 17.57 5.89 9.52
C PRO A 236 16.48 4.85 9.24
N ILE A 237 16.88 3.78 8.55
CA ILE A 237 16.07 2.62 8.25
C ILE A 237 16.81 1.35 8.66
N ILE A 238 16.08 0.35 9.13
CA ILE A 238 16.67 -0.94 9.51
C ILE A 238 16.14 -1.99 8.54
N GLN A 239 17.05 -2.73 7.91
CA GLN A 239 16.73 -3.87 7.06
C GLN A 239 16.56 -5.11 7.95
N ILE A 240 15.48 -5.86 7.77
CA ILE A 240 15.18 -7.08 8.53
C ILE A 240 14.90 -8.26 7.60
N SER A 241 15.15 -9.47 8.10
CA SER A 241 14.80 -10.72 7.41
C SER A 241 13.38 -11.22 7.72
N ALA A 242 12.71 -10.67 8.74
CA ALA A 242 11.33 -11.01 9.04
C ALA A 242 10.42 -10.65 7.86
N SER A 243 9.51 -11.54 7.49
CA SER A 243 8.55 -11.30 6.42
C SER A 243 7.61 -10.15 6.75
N ILE A 244 7.42 -9.22 5.82
CA ILE A 244 6.33 -8.22 5.88
C ILE A 244 5.48 -8.44 4.63
N THR A 245 4.21 -8.82 4.81
CA THR A 245 3.20 -9.03 3.76
C THR A 245 2.11 -7.96 3.85
N HIS A 246 1.38 -7.70 2.75
CA HIS A 246 0.33 -6.65 2.71
C HIS A 246 -0.59 -6.67 3.94
N GLY A 247 -0.91 -5.49 4.47
CA GLY A 247 -1.58 -5.28 5.75
C GLY A 247 -0.66 -5.10 6.97
N ASN A 248 0.50 -5.78 7.04
CA ASN A 248 1.40 -5.67 8.21
C ASN A 248 2.15 -4.33 8.31
N SER A 249 2.13 -3.51 7.25
CA SER A 249 2.70 -2.15 7.28
C SER A 249 2.01 -1.26 8.30
N GLY A 250 2.80 -0.47 9.02
CA GLY A 250 2.39 0.34 10.16
C GLY A 250 2.34 -0.45 11.48
N GLY A 251 2.50 -1.78 11.45
CA GLY A 251 2.61 -2.61 12.64
C GLY A 251 3.99 -2.46 13.32
N PRO A 252 4.10 -2.68 14.64
CA PRO A 252 5.38 -2.57 15.32
C PRO A 252 6.31 -3.72 14.93
N THR A 253 7.59 -3.40 14.78
CA THR A 253 8.67 -4.39 14.87
C THR A 253 9.35 -4.22 16.23
N ILE A 254 9.34 -5.29 17.04
CA ILE A 254 9.84 -5.29 18.42
C ILE A 254 11.08 -6.17 18.60
N ASN A 255 11.84 -5.92 19.67
CA ASN A 255 12.89 -6.82 20.16
C ASN A 255 12.37 -7.84 21.20
N ASP A 256 13.24 -8.72 21.67
CA ASP A 256 12.98 -9.75 22.70
C ASP A 256 12.52 -9.21 24.08
N LYS A 257 12.50 -7.88 24.29
CA LYS A 257 11.96 -7.23 25.51
C LYS A 257 10.56 -6.64 25.31
N GLY A 258 10.00 -6.75 24.10
CA GLY A 258 8.74 -6.10 23.74
C GLY A 258 8.86 -4.60 23.47
N GLU A 259 10.08 -4.09 23.22
CA GLU A 259 10.32 -2.68 22.89
C GLU A 259 10.32 -2.48 21.38
N VAL A 260 9.63 -1.45 20.89
CA VAL A 260 9.52 -1.14 19.45
C VAL A 260 10.84 -0.59 18.93
N ILE A 261 11.53 -1.35 18.07
CA ILE A 261 12.75 -0.92 17.38
C ILE A 261 12.47 -0.16 16.07
N GLY A 262 11.24 -0.31 15.55
CA GLY A 262 10.80 0.43 14.36
C GLY A 262 9.42 0.03 13.88
N LEU A 263 9.02 0.64 12.78
CA LEU A 263 7.71 0.53 12.16
C LEU A 263 7.80 -0.26 10.86
N SER A 264 7.09 -1.38 10.78
CA SER A 264 7.05 -2.27 9.62
C SER A 264 6.61 -1.51 8.37
N THR A 265 7.35 -1.55 7.27
CA THR A 265 6.96 -0.93 5.99
C THR A 265 7.37 -1.81 4.79
N PHE A 266 6.72 -1.67 3.65
CA PHE A 266 7.09 -2.40 2.43
C PHE A 266 8.22 -1.69 1.66
N GLY A 267 9.15 -2.48 1.12
CA GLY A 267 9.99 -2.00 0.03
C GLY A 267 9.14 -1.64 -1.20
N SER A 268 9.65 -0.77 -2.07
CA SER A 268 8.97 -0.37 -3.30
C SER A 268 8.56 -1.58 -4.17
N LYS A 269 7.44 -1.46 -4.91
CA LYS A 269 6.89 -2.52 -5.76
C LYS A 269 7.98 -3.16 -6.63
N GLY A 270 8.22 -4.46 -6.45
CA GLY A 270 9.34 -5.20 -7.03
C GLY A 270 10.43 -5.65 -6.04
N ALA A 271 10.25 -5.42 -4.73
CA ALA A 271 11.15 -5.89 -3.68
C ALA A 271 11.40 -7.41 -3.74
N ILE A 272 12.66 -7.80 -3.63
CA ILE A 272 13.09 -9.21 -3.61
C ILE A 272 12.66 -9.83 -2.27
N GLN A 273 12.08 -11.04 -2.33
CA GLN A 273 11.67 -11.79 -1.13
C GLN A 273 12.85 -11.96 -0.16
N GLY A 274 12.66 -11.54 1.10
CA GLY A 274 13.70 -11.55 2.15
C GLY A 274 14.42 -10.21 2.39
N PHE A 275 14.10 -9.14 1.64
CA PHE A 275 14.65 -7.80 1.85
C PHE A 275 13.56 -6.80 2.28
N ASN A 276 13.24 -6.80 3.58
CA ASN A 276 12.26 -5.88 4.16
C ASN A 276 12.95 -4.75 4.95
N PHE A 277 12.25 -3.62 5.11
CA PHE A 277 12.73 -2.46 5.85
C PHE A 277 11.72 -2.02 6.91
N ILE A 278 12.23 -1.40 7.97
CA ILE A 278 11.42 -0.72 8.99
C ILE A 278 11.92 0.72 9.15
N VAL A 279 11.02 1.65 9.41
CA VAL A 279 11.39 3.00 9.84
C VAL A 279 11.87 2.91 11.28
N ALA A 280 13.08 3.39 11.58
CA ALA A 280 13.69 3.21 12.89
C ALA A 280 12.91 3.94 14.01
N SER A 281 12.91 3.40 15.23
CA SER A 281 12.16 3.98 16.36
C SER A 281 12.61 5.40 16.72
N VAL A 282 13.86 5.79 16.43
CA VAL A 282 14.31 7.19 16.56
C VAL A 282 13.47 8.15 15.71
N THR A 283 13.11 7.78 14.47
CA THR A 283 12.24 8.60 13.61
C THR A 283 10.80 8.59 14.13
N VAL A 284 10.28 7.44 14.57
CA VAL A 284 8.96 7.35 15.24
C VAL A 284 8.87 8.25 16.47
N LYS A 285 9.92 8.27 17.30
CA LYS A 285 10.02 9.13 18.50
C LYS A 285 10.01 10.63 18.17
N LYS A 286 10.55 11.06 17.01
CA LYS A 286 10.43 12.47 16.54
C LYS A 286 8.96 12.86 16.38
N PHE A 287 8.18 12.10 15.62
CA PHE A 287 6.76 12.38 15.36
C PHE A 287 5.91 12.33 16.64
N LEU A 288 6.21 11.43 17.57
CA LEU A 288 5.54 11.37 18.88
C LEU A 288 5.87 12.58 19.77
N ALA A 289 7.11 13.06 19.75
CA ALA A 289 7.52 14.26 20.47
C ALA A 289 6.89 15.53 19.87
N GLU A 290 6.83 15.64 18.53
CA GLU A 290 6.13 16.72 17.82
C GLU A 290 4.63 16.75 18.17
N ALA A 291 3.99 15.58 18.22
CA ALA A 291 2.61 15.40 18.65
C ALA A 291 2.40 15.49 20.18
N LYS A 292 3.47 15.72 20.97
CA LYS A 292 3.47 15.85 22.43
C LYS A 292 2.85 14.66 23.18
N VAL A 293 3.06 13.46 22.67
CA VAL A 293 2.46 12.22 23.19
C VAL A 293 3.16 11.79 24.49
N ASN A 294 2.40 11.45 25.54
CA ASN A 294 2.95 10.79 26.71
C ASN A 294 3.18 9.29 26.42
N LEU A 295 4.41 8.81 26.61
CA LEU A 295 4.82 7.43 26.38
C LEU A 295 4.86 6.58 27.67
N ASP A 296 4.43 7.14 28.81
CA ASP A 296 4.27 6.39 30.05
C ASP A 296 3.41 5.14 29.85
N PRO A 297 3.77 3.99 30.46
CA PRO A 297 2.96 2.78 30.38
C PRO A 297 1.60 2.98 31.07
N SER A 298 0.52 2.61 30.37
CA SER A 298 -0.84 2.58 30.90
C SER A 298 -0.97 1.63 32.09
N GLN A 299 -2.05 1.75 32.86
CA GLN A 299 -2.31 0.84 33.97
C GLN A 299 -2.56 -0.59 33.44
N THR A 300 -3.27 -0.71 32.32
CA THR A 300 -3.43 -1.93 31.53
C THR A 300 -2.08 -2.52 31.13
N THR A 301 -1.13 -1.73 30.58
CA THR A 301 0.22 -2.23 30.24
C THR A 301 0.98 -2.75 31.46
N LYS A 302 0.91 -2.05 32.60
CA LYS A 302 1.58 -2.46 33.85
C LYS A 302 1.02 -3.77 34.38
N LEU A 303 -0.31 -3.86 34.48
CA LEU A 303 -1.01 -5.06 34.95
C LEU A 303 -0.84 -6.24 33.99
N TRP A 304 -0.90 -6.00 32.68
CA TRP A 304 -0.69 -7.02 31.66
C TRP A 304 0.71 -7.64 31.77
N ARG A 305 1.75 -6.80 31.85
CA ARG A 305 3.13 -7.27 32.07
C ARG A 305 3.25 -8.07 33.37
N LYS A 306 2.75 -7.53 34.49
CA LYS A 306 2.76 -8.22 35.79
C LYS A 306 2.02 -9.56 35.74
N GLY A 307 0.86 -9.62 35.09
CA GLY A 307 0.08 -10.85 34.91
C GLY A 307 0.82 -11.93 34.13
N LEU A 308 1.51 -11.54 33.05
CA LEU A 308 2.34 -12.46 32.28
C LEU A 308 3.56 -12.97 33.09
N ASP A 309 4.26 -12.07 33.78
CA ASP A 309 5.40 -12.44 34.64
C ASP A 309 4.96 -13.36 35.80
N ASP A 310 3.82 -13.07 36.44
CA ASP A 310 3.22 -13.89 37.49
C ASP A 310 2.80 -15.27 36.95
N LEU A 311 2.13 -15.32 35.77
CA LEU A 311 1.70 -16.55 35.10
C LEU A 311 2.90 -17.47 34.79
N TRP A 312 3.96 -16.94 34.19
CA TRP A 312 5.14 -17.71 33.82
C TRP A 312 6.02 -18.08 35.01
N SER A 313 5.93 -17.34 36.11
CA SER A 313 6.55 -17.72 37.39
C SER A 313 5.76 -18.81 38.14
N GLY A 314 4.49 -19.01 37.80
CA GLY A 314 3.57 -19.95 38.44
C GLY A 314 2.69 -19.34 39.54
N TYR A 315 2.69 -18.02 39.73
CA TYR A 315 1.84 -17.30 40.68
C TYR A 315 0.45 -17.07 40.08
N LEU A 316 -0.32 -18.15 39.92
CA LEU A 316 -1.54 -18.18 39.09
C LEU A 316 -2.67 -17.32 39.66
N GLU A 317 -2.79 -17.24 40.99
CA GLU A 317 -3.71 -16.34 41.69
C GLU A 317 -3.43 -14.87 41.37
N ASP A 318 -2.17 -14.42 41.55
CA ASP A 318 -1.76 -13.06 41.25
C ASP A 318 -1.97 -12.74 39.76
N ALA A 319 -1.63 -13.69 38.89
CA ALA A 319 -1.82 -13.55 37.44
C ALA A 319 -3.29 -13.34 37.07
N LEU A 320 -4.20 -14.12 37.66
CA LEU A 320 -5.64 -13.99 37.43
C LEU A 320 -6.17 -12.62 37.86
N VAL A 321 -5.77 -12.13 39.04
CA VAL A 321 -6.16 -10.79 39.51
C VAL A 321 -5.71 -9.72 38.52
N ASN A 322 -4.45 -9.75 38.07
CA ASN A 322 -3.96 -8.76 37.11
C ASN A 322 -4.69 -8.85 35.74
N PHE A 323 -4.97 -10.06 35.25
CA PHE A 323 -5.64 -10.27 33.95
C PHE A 323 -7.13 -9.90 33.98
N GLU A 324 -7.81 -10.14 35.10
CA GLU A 324 -9.21 -9.74 35.27
C GLU A 324 -9.32 -8.20 35.35
N GLU A 325 -8.39 -7.52 36.05
CA GLU A 325 -8.32 -6.06 36.04
C GLU A 325 -7.95 -5.47 34.65
N VAL A 326 -7.07 -6.14 33.88
CA VAL A 326 -6.82 -5.79 32.46
C VAL A 326 -8.11 -5.85 31.64
N LEU A 327 -8.99 -6.82 31.90
CA LEU A 327 -10.28 -6.93 31.21
C LEU A 327 -11.33 -5.93 31.75
N THR A 328 -11.18 -5.42 32.97
CA THR A 328 -11.96 -4.29 33.48
C THR A 328 -11.57 -2.98 32.80
N LEU A 329 -10.27 -2.71 32.66
CA LEU A 329 -9.73 -1.48 32.08
C LEU A 329 -9.83 -1.47 30.54
N PHE A 330 -9.57 -2.62 29.91
CA PHE A 330 -9.56 -2.79 28.46
C PHE A 330 -10.27 -4.10 28.05
N PRO A 331 -11.62 -4.14 28.04
CA PRO A 331 -12.40 -5.37 27.81
C PRO A 331 -12.13 -6.09 26.49
N VAL A 332 -11.61 -5.38 25.49
CA VAL A 332 -11.33 -5.86 24.13
C VAL A 332 -9.89 -6.34 23.94
N HIS A 333 -9.17 -6.63 25.03
CA HIS A 333 -7.79 -7.09 24.99
C HIS A 333 -7.67 -8.47 24.30
N SER A 334 -6.86 -8.55 23.23
CA SER A 334 -6.72 -9.75 22.39
C SER A 334 -6.30 -11.02 23.17
N GLU A 335 -5.22 -10.92 23.97
CA GLU A 335 -4.64 -12.11 24.63
C GLU A 335 -5.12 -12.38 26.07
N ALA A 336 -5.68 -11.41 26.79
CA ALA A 336 -6.02 -11.56 28.21
C ALA A 336 -7.06 -12.68 28.48
N PRO A 337 -8.15 -12.83 27.71
CA PRO A 337 -9.10 -13.95 27.90
C PRO A 337 -8.45 -15.31 27.72
N ARG A 338 -7.46 -15.42 26.82
CA ARG A 338 -6.68 -16.64 26.58
C ARG A 338 -5.77 -16.95 27.77
N MET A 339 -5.12 -15.93 28.35
CA MET A 339 -4.27 -16.09 29.53
C MET A 339 -5.07 -16.41 30.80
N VAL A 340 -6.25 -15.81 31.01
CA VAL A 340 -7.18 -16.19 32.09
C VAL A 340 -7.56 -17.67 31.98
N LYS A 341 -7.93 -18.13 30.77
CA LYS A 341 -8.25 -19.55 30.53
C LYS A 341 -7.05 -20.47 30.83
N GLN A 342 -5.84 -20.07 30.42
CA GLN A 342 -4.61 -20.83 30.69
C GLN A 342 -4.29 -20.88 32.20
N ALA A 343 -4.36 -19.76 32.91
CA ALA A 343 -4.11 -19.68 34.34
C ALA A 343 -5.11 -20.53 35.15
N ARG A 344 -6.41 -20.47 34.81
CA ARG A 344 -7.45 -21.32 35.43
C ARG A 344 -7.21 -22.82 35.17
N ALA A 345 -6.74 -23.19 33.98
CA ALA A 345 -6.39 -24.58 33.66
C ALA A 345 -5.19 -25.08 34.48
N LEU A 346 -4.08 -24.34 34.49
CA LEU A 346 -2.89 -24.67 35.29
C LEU A 346 -3.19 -24.74 36.79
N LYS A 347 -4.09 -23.88 37.29
CA LYS A 347 -4.56 -23.91 38.68
C LYS A 347 -5.35 -25.18 38.98
N LYS A 348 -6.24 -25.60 38.07
CA LYS A 348 -6.98 -26.87 38.17
C LYS A 348 -6.06 -28.09 38.11
N GLU A 349 -4.93 -28.00 37.40
CA GLU A 349 -3.87 -29.02 37.36
C GLU A 349 -2.97 -29.04 38.62
N GLY A 350 -3.19 -28.14 39.58
CA GLY A 350 -2.39 -28.07 40.82
C GLY A 350 -0.99 -27.45 40.64
N LYS A 351 -0.74 -26.74 39.52
CA LYS A 351 0.57 -26.13 39.20
C LYS A 351 0.78 -24.72 39.80
N GLY A 352 -0.14 -24.27 40.65
CA GLY A 352 -0.08 -22.95 41.27
C GLY A 352 0.94 -22.88 42.41
N LYS A 353 1.73 -21.81 42.43
CA LYS A 353 2.56 -21.39 43.56
C LYS A 353 1.86 -20.23 44.26
N VAL A 354 1.84 -20.25 45.59
CA VAL A 354 1.47 -19.07 46.38
C VAL A 354 2.72 -18.21 46.55
N ARG A 355 2.59 -16.89 46.38
CA ARG A 355 3.71 -15.97 46.65
C ARG A 355 4.01 -15.96 48.15
N PRO A 356 5.28 -16.11 48.59
CA PRO A 356 5.62 -15.89 49.98
C PRO A 356 5.19 -14.48 50.41
N PRO A 357 4.66 -14.29 51.63
CA PRO A 357 4.41 -12.96 52.15
C PRO A 357 5.70 -12.12 52.08
N PRO A 358 5.63 -10.81 51.75
CA PRO A 358 6.80 -9.96 51.72
C PRO A 358 7.53 -10.03 53.06
N ALA A 359 8.85 -10.18 53.03
CA ALA A 359 9.67 -10.38 54.22
C ALA A 359 9.49 -9.20 55.19
N GLY A 360 8.68 -9.41 56.24
CA GLY A 360 8.27 -8.38 57.20
C GLY A 360 6.79 -8.44 57.63
N SER A 361 5.87 -9.03 56.85
CA SER A 361 4.46 -9.11 57.24
C SER A 361 4.14 -10.36 58.08
N GLY A 362 4.59 -10.35 59.34
CA GLY A 362 4.26 -11.38 60.32
C GLY A 362 3.06 -11.00 61.20
N SER A 363 1.87 -11.45 60.83
CA SER A 363 0.74 -11.61 61.77
C SER A 363 -0.27 -12.61 61.21
N SER A 364 -0.47 -13.68 61.99
CA SER A 364 -1.78 -14.28 62.34
C SER A 364 -3.01 -13.60 61.70
N ASP A 365 -3.90 -14.30 61.02
CA ASP A 365 -4.78 -15.29 61.65
C ASP A 365 -5.20 -16.45 60.73
N ALA A 366 -5.63 -17.54 61.36
CA ALA A 366 -6.27 -18.68 60.70
C ALA A 366 -7.73 -18.81 61.17
N ALA A 367 -8.66 -19.10 60.25
CA ALA A 367 -9.74 -20.11 60.38
C ALA A 367 -10.92 -19.85 59.43
N GLY A 368 -11.50 -20.94 58.91
CA GLY A 368 -12.85 -20.97 58.33
C GLY A 368 -12.95 -20.54 56.84
N SER A 369 -13.74 -21.20 56.00
CA SER A 369 -14.49 -22.45 56.19
C SER A 369 -14.72 -23.13 54.83
N ALA A 370 -14.92 -24.45 54.83
CA ALA A 370 -15.26 -25.20 53.62
C ALA A 370 -16.72 -24.94 53.19
N GLY A 371 -16.99 -24.99 51.89
CA GLY A 371 -18.32 -24.86 51.30
C GLY A 371 -18.38 -25.48 49.91
N SER A 372 -18.69 -26.78 49.85
CA SER A 372 -18.88 -27.55 48.61
C SER A 372 -20.36 -27.68 48.24
N ALA A 373 -20.71 -27.46 46.97
CA ALA A 373 -21.86 -28.12 46.34
C ALA A 373 -21.75 -28.05 44.79
N ASP A 374 -22.28 -29.08 44.14
CA ASP A 374 -22.19 -29.36 42.71
C ASP A 374 -23.51 -29.03 41.96
N ALA A 375 -23.55 -29.38 40.66
CA ALA A 375 -24.74 -29.81 39.90
C ALA A 375 -25.62 -28.77 39.12
N SER A 376 -25.20 -28.52 37.87
CA SER A 376 -25.88 -28.93 36.60
C SER A 376 -27.31 -28.48 36.19
N ALA A 377 -27.44 -28.31 34.85
CA ALA A 377 -28.66 -28.44 34.00
C ALA A 377 -29.73 -27.32 34.12
N SER A 378 -30.51 -26.96 33.09
CA SER A 378 -30.50 -27.28 31.63
C SER A 378 -31.52 -26.40 30.88
N GLY A 379 -31.37 -26.26 29.55
CA GLY A 379 -32.50 -26.09 28.61
C GLY A 379 -32.98 -24.65 28.33
N GLY A 380 -33.13 -24.33 27.03
CA GLY A 380 -33.70 -23.06 26.57
C GLY A 380 -33.54 -22.87 25.06
N THR A 381 -34.53 -23.31 24.27
CA THR A 381 -34.53 -23.25 22.79
C THR A 381 -35.29 -22.06 22.23
N GLY A 382 -34.78 -21.48 21.14
CA GLY A 382 -35.46 -20.50 20.27
C GLY A 382 -34.47 -19.44 19.76
N GLY A 383 -34.52 -18.95 18.52
CA GLY A 383 -35.37 -19.32 17.38
C GLY A 383 -35.51 -18.13 16.41
N GLY A 384 -35.15 -18.32 15.13
CA GLY A 384 -35.56 -17.41 14.03
C GLY A 384 -34.48 -16.52 13.38
N GLY A 385 -34.17 -16.80 12.11
CA GLY A 385 -34.57 -15.88 11.02
C GLY A 385 -33.54 -14.98 10.33
N GLY A 386 -33.08 -15.41 9.14
CA GLY A 386 -32.57 -14.54 8.05
C GLY A 386 -31.10 -14.09 8.14
N GLY A 387 -30.37 -13.90 7.04
CA GLY A 387 -30.68 -14.14 5.62
C GLY A 387 -29.83 -13.26 4.69
N GLY A 388 -29.19 -13.84 3.65
CA GLY A 388 -28.44 -13.12 2.61
C GLY A 388 -26.97 -13.56 2.48
N SER A 389 -26.61 -14.56 1.67
CA SER A 389 -26.45 -14.52 0.20
C SER A 389 -25.24 -13.68 -0.27
N GLY A 390 -24.03 -14.25 -0.15
CA GLY A 390 -22.77 -13.65 -0.59
C GLY A 390 -22.03 -14.44 -1.67
N ALA A 391 -22.67 -14.71 -2.82
CA ALA A 391 -22.01 -15.27 -4.01
C ALA A 391 -22.86 -15.02 -5.27
N GLY A 392 -22.53 -14.00 -6.09
CA GLY A 392 -23.29 -13.75 -7.32
C GLY A 392 -23.21 -12.37 -7.99
N ILE A 393 -22.08 -11.63 -7.90
CA ILE A 393 -21.97 -10.26 -8.47
C ILE A 393 -20.89 -10.20 -9.59
N ALA A 394 -20.94 -11.16 -10.52
CA ALA A 394 -20.07 -11.18 -11.72
C ALA A 394 -20.84 -11.19 -13.05
N VAL A 395 -22.16 -11.41 -13.02
CA VAL A 395 -22.99 -11.60 -14.24
C VAL A 395 -24.03 -10.49 -14.42
N ALA A 396 -24.60 -9.95 -13.34
CA ALA A 396 -25.63 -8.90 -13.41
C ALA A 396 -25.12 -7.58 -14.03
N VAL A 397 -23.88 -7.19 -13.72
CA VAL A 397 -23.26 -5.93 -14.21
C VAL A 397 -23.22 -5.86 -15.74
N ILE A 398 -23.11 -7.00 -16.43
CA ILE A 398 -22.93 -7.09 -17.88
C ILE A 398 -24.21 -6.69 -18.65
N LEU A 399 -25.40 -6.95 -18.08
CA LEU A 399 -26.67 -6.66 -18.76
C LEU A 399 -27.15 -5.22 -18.54
N VAL A 400 -26.82 -4.61 -17.40
CA VAL A 400 -27.40 -3.31 -17.02
C VAL A 400 -26.70 -2.13 -17.70
N LEU A 401 -25.39 -2.19 -17.94
CA LEU A 401 -24.71 -1.11 -18.69
C LEU A 401 -25.18 -1.06 -20.16
N VAL A 402 -25.52 -2.19 -20.79
CA VAL A 402 -26.18 -2.22 -22.10
C VAL A 402 -27.58 -1.56 -22.02
N GLY A 403 -28.32 -1.81 -20.94
CA GLY A 403 -29.63 -1.19 -20.68
C GLY A 403 -29.56 0.34 -20.48
N VAL A 404 -28.60 0.83 -19.71
CA VAL A 404 -28.36 2.26 -19.46
C VAL A 404 -27.95 2.98 -20.74
N ILE A 405 -27.01 2.42 -21.49
CA ILE A 405 -26.55 2.98 -22.77
C ILE A 405 -27.72 3.00 -23.77
N GLY A 406 -28.51 1.92 -23.83
CA GLY A 406 -29.75 1.85 -24.62
C GLY A 406 -30.80 2.89 -24.20
N ALA A 407 -31.01 3.10 -22.89
CA ALA A 407 -31.99 4.05 -22.37
C ALA A 407 -31.61 5.50 -22.69
N ILE A 408 -30.32 5.86 -22.60
CA ILE A 408 -29.80 7.17 -23.00
C ILE A 408 -30.03 7.41 -24.50
N VAL A 409 -29.73 6.42 -25.35
CA VAL A 409 -29.97 6.49 -26.81
C VAL A 409 -31.47 6.61 -27.16
N VAL A 410 -32.35 5.87 -26.47
CA VAL A 410 -33.80 5.88 -26.72
C VAL A 410 -34.47 7.16 -26.19
N GLY A 411 -34.01 7.70 -25.05
CA GLY A 411 -34.51 8.95 -24.49
C GLY A 411 -34.29 10.16 -25.40
N MET A 412 -33.17 10.18 -26.14
CA MET A 412 -32.85 11.26 -27.07
C MET A 412 -33.74 11.27 -28.32
N LYS A 413 -34.11 10.09 -28.86
CA LYS A 413 -35.02 9.98 -30.03
C LYS A 413 -36.43 10.52 -29.79
N ARG A 414 -36.88 10.63 -28.54
CA ARG A 414 -38.23 11.14 -28.21
C ARG A 414 -38.32 12.67 -28.14
N LYS A 415 -37.20 13.39 -27.95
CA LYS A 415 -37.20 14.87 -27.85
C LYS A 415 -37.16 15.59 -29.20
N THR A 416 -36.73 14.94 -30.28
CA THR A 416 -36.67 15.51 -31.63
C THR A 416 -37.97 15.37 -32.45
N ALA A 417 -39.01 14.74 -31.90
CA ALA A 417 -40.25 14.44 -32.62
C ALA A 417 -41.44 15.39 -32.34
N LEU A 418 -41.24 16.46 -31.55
CA LEU A 418 -42.30 17.42 -31.17
C LEU A 418 -41.85 18.86 -31.42
N GLY A 419 -42.02 19.31 -32.67
CA GLY A 419 -41.69 20.67 -33.11
C GLY A 419 -42.17 20.96 -34.53
N GLY A 420 -43.47 21.25 -34.69
CA GLY A 420 -44.06 21.64 -35.98
C GLY A 420 -43.69 23.07 -36.43
N PRO A 421 -43.82 23.41 -37.72
CA PRO A 421 -43.14 24.56 -38.32
C PRO A 421 -43.97 25.87 -38.32
N ARG A 422 -43.28 27.03 -38.24
CA ARG A 422 -43.80 28.36 -38.60
C ARG A 422 -42.70 29.27 -39.21
N PRO A 423 -43.04 30.36 -39.94
CA PRO A 423 -42.31 30.71 -41.18
C PRO A 423 -41.51 32.03 -41.17
N GLY A 424 -40.44 32.03 -41.99
CA GLY A 424 -40.00 33.07 -42.94
C GLY A 424 -39.74 34.53 -42.53
N MET A 425 -38.52 35.03 -42.83
CA MET A 425 -38.28 36.33 -43.52
C MET A 425 -36.84 36.43 -44.08
N HIS A 426 -36.56 37.50 -44.86
CA HIS A 426 -35.57 37.55 -45.96
C HIS A 426 -34.09 37.89 -45.63
N PRO A 427 -33.14 37.66 -46.58
CA PRO A 427 -31.72 38.00 -46.49
C PRO A 427 -31.28 39.26 -47.30
N GLN A 428 -30.08 39.79 -47.00
CA GLN A 428 -29.27 40.71 -47.84
C GLN A 428 -27.78 40.34 -47.65
N HIS A 429 -27.01 39.93 -48.68
CA HIS A 429 -26.24 40.73 -49.67
C HIS A 429 -25.09 41.58 -49.05
N GLY A 430 -23.84 41.59 -49.54
CA GLY A 430 -23.29 41.07 -50.82
C GLY A 430 -21.75 40.79 -50.83
N PRO A 431 -20.99 41.09 -51.93
CA PRO A 431 -20.22 40.04 -52.64
C PRO A 431 -18.72 40.40 -52.96
N PRO A 432 -18.05 40.04 -54.09
CA PRO A 432 -17.06 38.94 -54.10
C PRO A 432 -15.70 39.20 -54.85
N GLY A 433 -14.84 38.17 -54.91
CA GLY A 433 -13.72 38.03 -55.89
C GLY A 433 -12.32 37.94 -55.27
N MET A 434 -11.28 37.38 -55.90
CA MET A 434 -11.14 36.57 -57.14
C MET A 434 -9.82 35.76 -57.06
N HIS A 435 -9.77 34.56 -57.65
CA HIS A 435 -8.54 33.79 -57.92
C HIS A 435 -8.07 34.01 -59.38
N PRO A 436 -6.79 33.81 -59.72
CA PRO A 436 -6.42 32.57 -60.46
C PRO A 436 -4.98 32.01 -60.26
N GLN A 437 -4.85 30.70 -60.55
CA GLN A 437 -3.77 29.93 -61.24
C GLN A 437 -2.27 30.32 -61.06
N GLN A 438 -1.34 29.45 -60.60
CA GLN A 438 -0.79 28.16 -61.13
C GLN A 438 0.48 28.27 -62.00
N HIS A 439 1.27 27.18 -62.03
CA HIS A 439 2.64 26.97 -62.61
C HIS A 439 3.82 27.53 -61.75
N GLY A 440 5.01 26.90 -61.67
CA GLY A 440 5.46 25.56 -62.10
C GLY A 440 7.00 25.41 -62.17
N MET A 441 7.55 24.21 -61.87
CA MET A 441 8.92 23.70 -62.16
C MET A 441 10.16 24.19 -61.36
N HIS A 442 11.20 23.32 -61.34
CA HIS A 442 12.48 23.36 -60.58
C HIS A 442 13.69 23.91 -61.42
N PRO A 443 14.98 23.57 -61.13
CA PRO A 443 15.93 24.17 -60.17
C PRO A 443 17.18 24.77 -60.89
N PRO A 444 18.33 25.06 -60.21
CA PRO A 444 19.40 24.04 -60.11
C PRO A 444 20.27 24.09 -58.82
N GLN A 445 21.21 23.14 -58.74
CA GLN A 445 22.21 22.93 -57.68
C GLN A 445 23.46 23.80 -57.86
N HIS A 446 24.26 23.97 -56.79
CA HIS A 446 25.73 23.80 -56.81
C HIS A 446 26.25 23.65 -55.36
N GLY A 447 27.33 22.89 -55.16
CA GLY A 447 27.94 22.66 -53.83
C GLY A 447 29.46 22.75 -53.86
N HIS A 448 30.10 22.82 -52.68
CA HIS A 448 31.56 22.83 -52.52
C HIS A 448 32.03 22.03 -51.27
N HIS A 449 33.25 21.52 -51.34
CA HIS A 449 34.04 20.71 -50.38
C HIS A 449 35.48 21.31 -50.30
N PRO A 450 36.41 20.82 -49.45
CA PRO A 450 36.28 20.12 -48.16
C PRO A 450 36.92 21.00 -47.04
N PRO A 451 38.14 20.84 -46.44
CA PRO A 451 39.10 19.71 -46.31
C PRO A 451 38.95 18.94 -44.96
N GLN A 452 40.04 18.51 -44.32
CA GLN A 452 40.10 17.68 -43.09
C GLN A 452 41.40 17.96 -42.28
N HIS A 453 41.41 17.59 -40.97
CA HIS A 453 42.51 17.01 -40.14
C HIS A 453 42.05 16.97 -38.65
N GLY A 454 42.56 16.13 -37.72
CA GLY A 454 43.42 14.93 -37.86
C GLY A 454 43.90 14.30 -36.52
N HIS A 455 43.49 13.05 -36.25
CA HIS A 455 44.20 11.98 -35.48
C HIS A 455 44.69 12.17 -34.01
N HIS A 456 44.24 11.30 -33.08
CA HIS A 456 45.02 10.23 -32.36
C HIS A 456 44.26 9.63 -31.12
N PRO A 457 44.68 8.46 -30.53
CA PRO A 457 43.77 7.44 -29.95
C PRO A 457 44.12 7.04 -28.47
N PRO A 458 43.59 5.93 -27.88
CA PRO A 458 43.59 5.71 -26.41
C PRO A 458 44.68 4.77 -25.86
N HIS A 459 44.81 4.75 -24.51
CA HIS A 459 45.67 3.89 -23.68
C HIS A 459 45.02 3.69 -22.29
N MET A 460 45.32 2.69 -21.44
CA MET A 460 45.79 1.29 -21.58
C MET A 460 45.77 0.64 -20.18
N ALA A 461 45.74 -0.70 -20.06
CA ALA A 461 45.98 -1.42 -18.79
C ALA A 461 46.76 -2.75 -19.03
N PRO A 462 47.76 -3.13 -18.21
CA PRO A 462 48.55 -4.37 -18.39
C PRO A 462 48.50 -5.34 -17.15
N PRO A 463 49.32 -6.40 -17.03
CA PRO A 463 49.22 -7.75 -17.62
C PRO A 463 49.18 -8.90 -16.55
N GLY A 464 49.14 -10.22 -16.83
CA GLY A 464 48.92 -10.99 -18.07
C GLY A 464 49.63 -12.38 -18.11
N ALA A 465 48.96 -13.43 -18.61
CA ALA A 465 49.48 -14.76 -19.05
C ALA A 465 49.93 -15.80 -17.97
N PRO A 466 50.04 -17.14 -18.28
CA PRO A 466 49.95 -17.82 -19.59
C PRO A 466 48.97 -19.05 -19.68
N MET A 467 48.90 -19.67 -20.88
CA MET A 467 48.03 -20.82 -21.24
C MET A 467 48.77 -22.16 -21.35
N MET A 468 48.04 -23.30 -21.35
CA MET A 468 48.47 -24.56 -21.99
C MET A 468 47.31 -25.48 -22.51
N VAL A 469 47.33 -25.71 -23.84
CA VAL A 469 47.00 -26.88 -24.71
C VAL A 469 46.05 -28.03 -24.23
N PRO A 470 45.16 -28.59 -25.10
CA PRO A 470 44.09 -29.55 -24.73
C PRO A 470 44.37 -31.06 -24.97
N GLY A 471 43.50 -31.95 -24.43
CA GLY A 471 43.55 -33.42 -24.57
C GLY A 471 42.19 -34.10 -24.83
N ARG A 472 42.22 -35.31 -25.44
CA ARG A 472 41.08 -36.07 -26.03
C ARG A 472 40.20 -36.87 -25.03
N GLY A 473 38.93 -37.11 -25.40
CA GLY A 473 38.04 -38.17 -24.87
C GLY A 473 36.67 -38.22 -25.61
N PRO A 474 35.96 -39.37 -25.76
CA PRO A 474 35.23 -39.63 -27.03
C PRO A 474 33.70 -39.96 -26.99
N ASN A 475 33.01 -39.62 -28.10
CA ASN A 475 31.89 -40.29 -28.84
C ASN A 475 30.72 -41.02 -28.11
N ILE A 476 29.43 -40.62 -28.27
CA ILE A 476 28.40 -40.88 -29.35
C ILE A 476 27.23 -41.75 -28.77
N PRO A 477 25.93 -41.74 -29.21
CA PRO A 477 25.33 -41.26 -30.49
C PRO A 477 24.07 -40.35 -30.47
N ASN A 478 23.90 -39.58 -31.56
CA ASN A 478 22.72 -39.34 -32.46
C ASN A 478 21.36 -40.04 -32.13
N ALA A 479 20.16 -39.57 -32.54
CA ALA A 479 19.63 -38.53 -33.46
C ALA A 479 18.07 -38.42 -33.26
N PRO A 480 17.24 -37.60 -33.96
CA PRO A 480 17.47 -36.84 -35.21
C PRO A 480 17.05 -35.35 -35.23
N VAL A 481 17.32 -34.72 -36.38
CA VAL A 481 17.21 -33.28 -36.67
C VAL A 481 15.90 -32.93 -37.40
N ALA A 482 15.31 -31.76 -37.09
CA ALA A 482 14.29 -31.11 -37.92
C ALA A 482 14.75 -29.71 -38.37
N LYS A 483 15.00 -29.60 -39.68
CA LYS A 483 15.39 -28.46 -40.52
C LYS A 483 15.19 -27.03 -39.97
N THR A 484 16.29 -26.27 -39.92
CA THR A 484 16.29 -24.81 -39.96
C THR A 484 16.00 -24.30 -41.38
N VAL A 485 15.13 -23.29 -41.50
CA VAL A 485 15.10 -22.38 -42.65
C VAL A 485 15.46 -20.99 -42.14
N ALA A 486 16.45 -20.35 -42.75
CA ALA A 486 16.87 -19.00 -42.38
C ALA A 486 15.92 -17.96 -43.00
N ILE A 487 15.56 -16.92 -42.24
CA ILE A 487 14.95 -15.69 -42.75
C ILE A 487 15.80 -14.52 -42.28
N GLN A 488 16.01 -13.56 -43.19
CA GLN A 488 16.96 -12.47 -43.07
C GLN A 488 16.57 -11.45 -42.00
N SER A 489 17.60 -10.84 -41.41
CA SER A 489 17.48 -9.72 -40.48
C SER A 489 17.00 -8.43 -41.17
N THR A 490 15.89 -7.87 -40.70
CA THR A 490 15.55 -6.44 -40.85
C THR A 490 15.17 -5.86 -39.50
N PRO A 491 15.44 -4.57 -39.23
CA PRO A 491 15.19 -3.97 -37.92
C PRO A 491 13.71 -3.65 -37.74
N SER A 492 13.00 -4.43 -36.94
CA SER A 492 11.63 -4.10 -36.52
C SER A 492 11.67 -3.00 -35.46
N ALA A 493 11.33 -1.77 -35.86
CA ALA A 493 11.04 -0.71 -34.92
C ALA A 493 9.71 -1.03 -34.20
N SER A 494 9.80 -1.46 -32.95
CA SER A 494 8.66 -1.73 -32.09
C SER A 494 7.93 -0.44 -31.73
N GLN A 495 7.00 -0.02 -32.59
CA GLN A 495 6.08 1.07 -32.30
C GLN A 495 5.16 0.68 -31.11
N PRO A 496 4.93 1.60 -30.15
CA PRO A 496 3.92 1.38 -29.11
C PRO A 496 2.51 1.50 -29.71
N ILE A 497 1.77 0.39 -29.75
CA ILE A 497 0.43 0.37 -30.35
C ILE A 497 -0.60 0.94 -29.38
N ALA A 498 -1.03 2.16 -29.69
CA ALA A 498 -2.35 2.74 -29.39
C ALA A 498 -2.89 2.66 -27.95
N ALA A 499 -2.37 3.54 -27.08
CA ALA A 499 -3.18 4.10 -25.99
C ALA A 499 -4.14 5.17 -26.55
N THR A 500 -5.20 4.76 -27.27
CA THR A 500 -6.21 5.71 -27.76
C THR A 500 -7.61 5.13 -27.91
N ALA A 501 -8.58 6.01 -27.63
CA ALA A 501 -10.04 5.90 -27.75
C ALA A 501 -10.76 5.49 -26.44
N PHE A 502 -11.27 6.53 -25.76
CA PHE A 502 -12.17 6.65 -24.60
C PHE A 502 -11.56 7.38 -23.39
N GLY A 503 -12.15 8.54 -23.05
CA GLY A 503 -11.75 9.38 -21.92
C GLY A 503 -10.91 10.63 -22.26
N SER A 504 -10.65 10.89 -23.54
CA SER A 504 -9.81 12.00 -24.01
C SER A 504 -10.57 12.85 -25.03
N MET A 505 -11.25 13.92 -24.59
CA MET A 505 -11.45 15.07 -25.47
C MET A 505 -10.14 15.84 -25.55
N THR A 506 -9.69 16.13 -26.77
CA THR A 506 -8.53 17.01 -26.98
C THR A 506 -8.96 18.44 -26.68
N VAL A 507 -8.43 19.00 -25.59
CA VAL A 507 -8.70 20.36 -25.09
C VAL A 507 -7.66 21.37 -25.57
N GLY A 508 -6.58 20.88 -26.16
CA GLY A 508 -5.54 21.68 -26.80
C GLY A 508 -4.44 20.80 -27.39
N VAL A 509 -3.48 21.43 -28.05
CA VAL A 509 -2.29 20.79 -28.60
C VAL A 509 -1.06 21.45 -27.99
N LEU A 510 -0.25 20.66 -27.28
CA LEU A 510 1.08 21.08 -26.85
C LEU A 510 2.05 20.85 -28.01
N THR A 511 2.70 21.91 -28.48
CA THR A 511 3.73 21.83 -29.54
C THR A 511 5.11 22.02 -28.92
N CYS A 512 6.01 21.07 -29.13
CA CYS A 512 7.40 21.22 -28.73
C CYS A 512 8.08 22.31 -29.57
N THR A 513 8.45 23.42 -28.94
CA THR A 513 9.15 24.54 -29.58
C THR A 513 10.66 24.53 -29.34
N ARG A 514 11.15 23.76 -28.35
CA ARG A 514 12.59 23.49 -28.11
C ARG A 514 12.82 22.10 -27.51
N GLY A 515 14.08 21.66 -27.51
CA GLY A 515 14.52 20.37 -26.98
C GLY A 515 14.49 19.23 -28.00
N ARG A 516 14.85 18.00 -27.58
CA ARG A 516 14.96 16.83 -28.48
C ARG A 516 13.66 16.44 -29.19
N LEU A 517 12.51 16.88 -28.68
CA LEU A 517 11.18 16.61 -29.27
C LEU A 517 10.67 17.77 -30.14
N MET A 518 11.48 18.78 -30.47
CA MET A 518 11.08 19.97 -31.24
C MET A 518 10.30 19.61 -32.52
N GLY A 519 9.19 20.32 -32.77
CA GLY A 519 8.28 20.09 -33.89
C GLY A 519 7.21 19.02 -33.63
N GLN A 520 7.39 18.14 -32.63
CA GLN A 520 6.36 17.18 -32.25
C GLN A 520 5.17 17.87 -31.59
N ARG A 521 3.98 17.26 -31.75
CA ARG A 521 2.70 17.75 -31.22
C ARG A 521 2.05 16.66 -30.40
N PHE A 522 1.53 17.04 -29.24
CA PHE A 522 0.88 16.15 -28.30
C PHE A 522 -0.52 16.67 -27.98
N SER A 523 -1.53 15.83 -28.16
CA SER A 523 -2.90 16.16 -27.75
C SER A 523 -2.96 16.26 -26.23
N LEU A 524 -3.27 17.46 -25.74
CA LEU A 524 -3.62 17.66 -24.35
C LEU A 524 -5.08 17.25 -24.17
N THR A 525 -5.33 16.37 -23.20
CA THR A 525 -6.63 15.74 -23.00
C THR A 525 -7.31 16.23 -21.73
N THR A 526 -8.61 15.96 -21.58
CA THR A 526 -9.34 16.17 -20.32
C THR A 526 -8.75 15.43 -19.10
N GLN A 527 -7.95 14.38 -19.29
CA GLN A 527 -7.21 13.70 -18.20
C GLN A 527 -5.86 14.36 -17.87
N GLY A 528 -5.53 15.44 -18.57
CA GLY A 528 -4.19 16.02 -18.58
C GLY A 528 -3.16 15.11 -19.24
N LEU A 529 -1.90 15.45 -19.03
CA LEU A 529 -0.74 14.78 -19.60
C LEU A 529 0.46 14.98 -18.66
N LEU A 530 1.10 13.88 -18.26
CA LEU A 530 2.32 13.89 -17.46
C LEU A 530 3.55 13.81 -18.37
N ILE A 531 4.50 14.71 -18.13
CA ILE A 531 5.82 14.76 -18.76
C ILE A 531 6.87 14.35 -17.73
N GLY A 532 7.86 13.56 -18.13
CA GLY A 532 8.98 13.18 -17.25
C GLY A 532 9.79 12.02 -17.79
N ARG A 533 10.84 11.62 -17.06
CA ARG A 533 11.79 10.59 -17.51
C ARG A 533 11.31 9.15 -17.36
N GLN A 534 10.25 8.87 -16.60
CA GLN A 534 9.85 7.50 -16.28
C GLN A 534 8.92 6.89 -17.35
N PRO A 535 9.36 5.87 -18.12
CA PRO A 535 8.50 5.17 -19.07
C PRO A 535 7.38 4.43 -18.34
N GLY A 536 6.20 4.35 -18.96
CA GLY A 536 5.02 3.72 -18.36
C GLY A 536 4.33 4.53 -17.25
N VAL A 537 4.81 5.75 -16.97
CA VAL A 537 4.15 6.70 -16.05
C VAL A 537 3.95 8.06 -16.71
N ALA A 538 4.98 8.62 -17.34
CA ALA A 538 4.84 9.80 -18.18
C ALA A 538 4.29 9.41 -19.58
N GLN A 539 3.35 10.20 -20.11
CA GLN A 539 2.87 10.05 -21.49
C GLN A 539 3.83 10.72 -22.49
N ILE A 540 4.49 11.81 -22.10
CA ILE A 540 5.67 12.33 -22.81
C ILE A 540 6.92 11.93 -22.02
N VAL A 541 7.60 10.89 -22.51
CA VAL A 541 8.83 10.38 -21.90
C VAL A 541 10.03 11.20 -22.38
N LEU A 542 10.80 11.75 -21.44
CA LEU A 542 11.99 12.53 -21.72
C LEU A 542 13.27 11.72 -21.46
N ASP A 543 14.03 11.45 -22.51
CA ASP A 543 15.41 10.97 -22.41
C ASP A 543 16.39 12.13 -22.17
N ASP A 544 16.21 12.83 -21.04
CA ASP A 544 17.15 13.83 -20.53
C ASP A 544 17.31 13.66 -19.01
N PRO A 545 18.53 13.39 -18.50
CA PRO A 545 18.76 13.12 -17.08
C PRO A 545 18.46 14.32 -16.16
N ARG A 546 18.37 15.54 -16.69
CA ARG A 546 17.93 16.73 -15.93
C ARG A 546 16.45 16.66 -15.56
N SER A 547 15.65 15.85 -16.26
CA SER A 547 14.24 15.67 -15.96
C SER A 547 13.99 14.56 -14.90
N SER A 548 13.24 14.93 -13.86
CA SER A 548 12.66 14.00 -12.88
C SER A 548 11.70 12.97 -13.52
N GLY A 549 11.54 11.80 -12.88
CA GLY A 549 10.75 10.68 -13.41
C GLY A 549 9.28 11.01 -13.69
N LYS A 550 8.65 11.72 -12.74
CA LYS A 550 7.46 12.53 -12.98
C LYS A 550 7.93 13.99 -12.89
N HIS A 551 7.71 14.81 -13.91
CA HIS A 551 8.22 16.18 -13.93
C HIS A 551 7.10 17.20 -13.77
N VAL A 552 6.32 17.41 -14.81
CA VAL A 552 5.17 18.32 -14.80
C VAL A 552 3.95 17.57 -15.29
N TRP A 553 2.83 17.75 -14.60
CA TRP A 553 1.52 17.39 -15.13
C TRP A 553 0.84 18.65 -15.64
N ILE A 554 0.33 18.60 -16.87
CA ILE A 554 -0.46 19.67 -17.48
C ILE A 554 -1.88 19.15 -17.65
N GLY A 555 -2.89 19.82 -17.11
CA GLY A 555 -4.27 19.36 -17.16
C GLY A 555 -5.24 20.28 -16.42
N TYR A 556 -6.51 19.89 -16.30
CA TYR A 556 -7.53 20.72 -15.67
C TYR A 556 -7.67 20.45 -14.18
N GLU A 557 -7.71 21.50 -13.37
CA GLU A 557 -7.98 21.46 -11.94
C GLU A 557 -8.95 22.60 -11.59
N GLN A 558 -10.06 22.29 -10.89
CA GLN A 558 -11.11 23.27 -10.57
C GLN A 558 -11.65 24.08 -11.79
N GLY A 559 -11.66 23.44 -12.97
CA GLY A 559 -12.10 24.07 -14.23
C GLY A 559 -11.07 24.98 -14.90
N GLN A 560 -9.89 25.18 -14.31
CA GLN A 560 -8.78 25.92 -14.90
C GLN A 560 -7.73 24.97 -15.46
N LEU A 561 -7.18 25.26 -16.63
CA LEU A 561 -6.03 24.54 -17.14
C LEU A 561 -4.78 24.98 -16.38
N VAL A 562 -4.00 24.03 -15.86
CA VAL A 562 -2.84 24.28 -15.02
C VAL A 562 -1.64 23.42 -15.42
N ALA A 563 -0.44 23.94 -15.21
CA ALA A 563 0.77 23.16 -15.06
C ALA A 563 1.07 22.98 -13.57
N VAL A 564 1.34 21.74 -13.14
CA VAL A 564 1.67 21.38 -11.76
C VAL A 564 3.01 20.65 -11.73
N ASP A 565 4.01 21.29 -11.13
CA ASP A 565 5.33 20.69 -10.89
C ASP A 565 5.18 19.56 -9.86
N GLN A 566 5.76 18.40 -10.14
CA GLN A 566 5.61 17.19 -9.32
C GLN A 566 6.66 17.08 -8.20
N GLY A 567 7.21 18.21 -7.73
CA GLY A 567 8.28 18.26 -6.73
C GLY A 567 9.66 18.01 -7.35
N THR A 568 9.93 18.65 -8.49
CA THR A 568 11.08 18.31 -9.34
C THR A 568 12.39 18.93 -8.87
N THR A 569 13.51 18.30 -9.25
CA THR A 569 14.84 18.74 -8.85
C THR A 569 15.25 20.05 -9.53
N ASN A 570 14.93 20.19 -10.82
CA ASN A 570 15.36 21.33 -11.65
C ASN A 570 14.22 22.31 -11.98
N GLY A 571 13.00 22.04 -11.55
CA GLY A 571 11.86 22.94 -11.65
C GLY A 571 11.15 22.95 -13.01
N THR A 572 9.88 23.33 -12.94
CA THR A 572 9.04 23.69 -14.09
C THR A 572 8.87 25.21 -14.12
N PHE A 573 8.84 25.82 -15.32
CA PHE A 573 8.65 27.26 -15.52
C PHE A 573 7.58 27.52 -16.58
N VAL A 574 7.01 28.71 -16.60
CA VAL A 574 6.02 29.14 -17.61
C VAL A 574 6.50 30.44 -18.26
N ASN A 575 6.48 30.47 -19.59
CA ASN A 575 6.89 31.53 -20.53
C ASN A 575 8.39 31.90 -20.49
N ASP A 576 8.96 32.18 -19.33
CA ASP A 576 10.37 32.53 -19.18
C ASP A 576 10.91 32.03 -17.84
N VAL A 577 12.10 31.43 -17.84
CA VAL A 577 12.77 30.94 -16.62
C VAL A 577 13.06 32.05 -15.61
N ARG A 578 13.16 33.31 -16.07
CA ARG A 578 13.35 34.50 -15.23
C ARG A 578 12.14 34.83 -14.35
N PHE A 579 10.95 34.29 -14.65
CA PHE A 579 9.77 34.43 -13.79
C PHE A 579 9.77 33.48 -12.58
N GLY A 580 10.78 32.62 -12.46
CA GLY A 580 10.93 31.69 -11.35
C GLY A 580 10.16 30.38 -11.53
N ARG A 581 10.53 29.37 -10.74
CA ARG A 581 9.91 28.05 -10.80
C ARG A 581 8.47 28.10 -10.29
N ILE A 582 7.58 27.36 -10.94
CA ILE A 582 6.20 27.16 -10.48
C ILE A 582 6.11 25.94 -9.56
N SER A 583 5.23 25.98 -8.57
CA SER A 583 4.64 24.77 -7.98
C SER A 583 3.35 24.39 -8.72
N LYS A 584 2.52 25.40 -9.00
CA LYS A 584 1.34 25.34 -9.85
C LYS A 584 1.16 26.68 -10.55
N ALA A 585 0.78 26.69 -11.82
CA ALA A 585 0.41 27.88 -12.56
C ALA A 585 -0.79 27.62 -13.47
N VAL A 586 -1.71 28.59 -13.57
CA VAL A 586 -2.81 28.57 -14.54
C VAL A 586 -2.24 28.93 -15.92
N LEU A 587 -2.57 28.12 -16.92
CA LEU A 587 -2.13 28.31 -18.30
C LEU A 587 -3.23 28.96 -19.15
N LYS A 588 -2.81 29.76 -20.12
CA LYS A 588 -3.61 30.40 -21.15
C LYS A 588 -3.17 29.93 -22.53
N ASP A 589 -4.00 30.18 -23.55
CA ASP A 589 -3.60 29.95 -24.93
C ASP A 589 -2.30 30.72 -25.27
N GLY A 590 -1.35 30.05 -25.92
CA GLY A 590 -0.03 30.58 -26.23
C GLY A 590 1.03 30.45 -25.12
N ASP A 591 0.67 30.08 -23.88
CA ASP A 591 1.66 29.91 -22.81
C ASP A 591 2.63 28.76 -23.11
N THR A 592 3.89 28.91 -22.72
CA THR A 592 4.95 27.91 -22.94
C THR A 592 5.43 27.31 -21.62
N VAL A 593 5.24 26.00 -21.43
CA VAL A 593 5.76 25.27 -20.27
C VAL A 593 7.19 24.81 -20.57
N ILE A 594 8.12 25.14 -19.68
CA ILE A 594 9.54 24.80 -19.77
C ILE A 594 9.88 23.78 -18.68
N VAL A 595 10.51 22.68 -19.06
CA VAL A 595 10.87 21.57 -18.18
C VAL A 595 12.37 21.61 -17.91
N SER A 596 12.76 21.81 -16.64
CA SER A 596 14.15 21.98 -16.17
C SER A 596 14.85 23.24 -16.73
N GLU A 597 15.09 23.31 -18.04
CA GLU A 597 15.77 24.41 -18.73
C GLU A 597 15.20 24.55 -20.17
N PRO A 598 15.31 25.73 -20.83
CA PRO A 598 14.71 25.97 -22.14
C PRO A 598 15.13 24.97 -23.23
N ASP A 599 16.35 24.43 -23.11
CA ASP A 599 16.97 23.52 -24.09
C ASP A 599 16.69 22.03 -23.81
N CYS A 600 16.11 21.70 -22.64
CA CYS A 600 15.66 20.36 -22.30
C CYS A 600 14.33 20.07 -23.01
N LEU A 601 13.30 20.87 -22.71
CA LEU A 601 12.03 20.86 -23.42
C LEU A 601 11.28 22.18 -23.19
N SER A 602 10.76 22.77 -24.27
CA SER A 602 9.75 23.85 -24.21
C SER A 602 8.51 23.42 -24.97
N LEU A 603 7.34 23.50 -24.34
CA LEU A 603 6.03 23.10 -24.88
C LEU A 603 5.11 24.32 -24.93
N THR A 604 4.87 24.85 -26.13
CA THR A 604 3.90 25.94 -26.32
C THR A 604 2.50 25.34 -26.47
N LEU A 605 1.59 25.77 -25.60
CA LEU A 605 0.19 25.39 -25.60
C LEU A 605 -0.56 26.15 -26.70
N LYS A 606 -1.36 25.42 -27.47
CA LYS A 606 -2.40 26.00 -28.31
C LYS A 606 -3.75 25.35 -27.95
N LEU A 607 -4.70 26.13 -27.45
CA LEU A 607 -6.06 25.66 -27.18
C LEU A 607 -6.81 25.41 -28.49
N GLY A 608 -7.76 24.46 -28.44
CA GLY A 608 -8.56 24.00 -29.59
C GLY A 608 -9.91 24.68 -29.69
#